data_AF-A0A9Q4C4N5-F1
#
_entry.id   AF-A0A9Q4C4N5-F1
#
_cell.length_a   1.000
_cell.length_b   1.000
_cell.length_c   1.000
_cell.angle_alpha   90.00
_cell.angle_beta   90.00
_cell.angle_gamma   90.00
#
_symmetry.space_group_name_H-M   'P 1'
#
loop_
_entity.id
_entity.type
_entity.pdbx_description
1 polymer ?
#
loop_
_entity_poly.entity_id
_entity_poly.type
_entity_poly.pdbx_seq_one_letter_code
_entity_poly.pdbx_strand_id
1 'polypeptide(L)'
;MESRRLGVLVALALTVSVVAVGAGYISGGGSGEAPEGEPPDDIYTGPEDLNASNGNASSLGWLCGAGATDAYGNYSPDSYADYDYELANSSDGPTDERYVNVYEPGEPPEWIPESEFSMENHRAGTYEVTRYPNAEPTQEDLDAAWRLYNRSFEAAKENGWFEFEEAKEDGYSKEGAHRHWSNVENISMHAEEDIIPGIPENLVYYQDPDGEGKILAGFMYHKPIGSDVEGEQVGGSLTVWHYHPQRTARYPEYMRRWVSSNDDLTGEEVFNYLGADFESIEEYEKERDRTSEMMHVWFVRHPEGPFATSMSVPQSSLKEPEKMNQKRFNRYAAQAGESDKQTVLEE
;
A
#
# COMPACT_ATOMS: atom_id res chain seq x y z
N MET A 1 -19.96 -42.17 29.77
CA MET A 1 -19.78 -40.77 30.18
C MET A 1 -19.81 -39.93 28.93
N GLU A 2 -21.02 -39.55 28.55
CA GLU A 2 -21.32 -38.57 27.50
C GLU A 2 -21.24 -37.18 28.13
N SER A 3 -20.74 -36.18 27.40
CA SER A 3 -21.20 -34.80 27.59
C SER A 3 -21.25 -34.10 26.24
N ARG A 4 -22.46 -34.08 25.70
CA ARG A 4 -22.93 -33.26 24.59
C ARG A 4 -22.79 -31.78 24.96
N ARG A 5 -22.46 -30.93 23.98
CA ARG A 5 -22.89 -29.53 23.97
C ARG A 5 -23.74 -29.29 22.71
N LEU A 6 -25.03 -29.06 22.95
CA LEU A 6 -25.96 -28.30 22.09
C LEU A 6 -25.34 -26.92 21.83
N GLY A 7 -25.49 -26.23 20.70
CA GLY A 7 -26.58 -26.23 19.73
C GLY A 7 -27.48 -25.01 19.94
N VAL A 8 -27.26 -23.92 19.20
CA VAL A 8 -28.28 -22.92 18.86
C VAL A 8 -27.97 -22.42 17.45
N LEU A 9 -28.80 -22.81 16.49
CA LEU A 9 -28.82 -22.37 15.10
C LEU A 9 -30.16 -21.66 14.95
N VAL A 10 -30.15 -20.34 14.81
CA VAL A 10 -31.36 -19.56 14.55
C VAL A 10 -31.55 -19.50 13.04
N ALA A 11 -32.49 -20.30 12.53
CA ALA A 11 -32.97 -20.20 11.17
C ALA A 11 -34.14 -19.22 11.13
N LEU A 12 -33.93 -18.05 10.52
CA LEU A 12 -34.98 -17.09 10.20
C LEU A 12 -35.54 -17.43 8.81
N ALA A 13 -36.69 -18.11 8.80
CA ALA A 13 -37.47 -18.34 7.59
C ALA A 13 -38.38 -17.14 7.34
N LEU A 14 -38.07 -16.36 6.30
CA LEU A 14 -38.97 -15.33 5.77
C LEU A 14 -39.77 -15.91 4.60
N THR A 15 -41.05 -16.12 4.85
CA THR A 15 -42.07 -16.50 3.86
C THR A 15 -42.50 -15.26 3.09
N VAL A 16 -42.17 -15.19 1.79
CA VAL A 16 -42.73 -14.18 0.88
C VAL A 16 -43.98 -14.76 0.23
N SER A 17 -45.15 -14.21 0.57
CA SER A 17 -46.41 -14.48 -0.11
C SER A 17 -46.53 -13.63 -1.36
N VAL A 18 -46.58 -14.26 -2.53
CA VAL A 18 -46.91 -13.64 -3.81
C VAL A 18 -48.42 -13.38 -3.85
N VAL A 19 -48.83 -12.11 -3.85
CA VAL A 19 -50.20 -11.70 -4.21
C VAL A 19 -50.16 -11.10 -5.61
N ALA A 20 -50.73 -11.83 -6.57
CA ALA A 20 -51.04 -11.33 -7.89
C ALA A 20 -52.41 -10.64 -7.87
N VAL A 21 -52.45 -9.36 -8.22
CA VAL A 21 -53.68 -8.67 -8.65
C VAL A 21 -53.37 -7.93 -9.94
N GLY A 22 -54.14 -8.24 -10.98
CA GLY A 22 -53.99 -7.70 -12.31
C GLY A 22 -54.82 -6.44 -12.57
N ALA A 23 -54.39 -5.76 -13.63
CA ALA A 23 -55.11 -4.93 -14.61
C ALA A 23 -55.81 -3.65 -14.16
N GLY A 24 -55.33 -2.53 -14.73
CA GLY A 24 -56.08 -1.27 -14.85
C GLY A 24 -55.29 -0.19 -15.60
N TYR A 25 -55.56 -0.05 -16.90
CA TYR A 25 -55.22 1.13 -17.73
C TYR A 25 -55.78 2.43 -17.11
N ILE A 26 -55.08 3.58 -17.22
CA ILE A 26 -55.53 4.88 -17.79
C ILE A 26 -54.31 5.81 -17.97
N SER A 27 -54.34 6.55 -19.09
CA SER A 27 -53.47 7.61 -19.60
C SER A 27 -53.30 8.87 -18.72
N GLY A 28 -52.17 9.55 -18.84
CA GLY A 28 -52.05 10.98 -18.50
C GLY A 28 -50.62 11.50 -18.62
N GLY A 29 -50.39 12.41 -19.58
CA GLY A 29 -49.09 13.05 -19.78
C GLY A 29 -48.76 14.12 -18.74
N GLY A 30 -47.47 14.47 -18.67
CA GLY A 30 -46.97 15.59 -17.87
C GLY A 30 -45.46 15.74 -17.99
N SER A 31 -45.07 16.80 -18.68
CA SER A 31 -43.81 17.57 -18.61
C SER A 31 -42.58 16.93 -17.98
N GLY A 32 -41.53 16.81 -18.79
CA GLY A 32 -40.18 16.53 -18.34
C GLY A 32 -39.56 17.69 -17.56
N GLU A 33 -38.83 17.33 -16.53
CA GLU A 33 -37.77 18.12 -15.92
C GLU A 33 -36.50 17.27 -16.00
N ALA A 34 -35.44 17.85 -16.54
CA ALA A 34 -34.13 17.23 -16.63
C ALA A 34 -33.48 17.22 -15.24
N PRO A 35 -32.83 16.13 -14.81
CA PRO A 35 -32.03 16.17 -13.60
C PRO A 35 -30.81 17.07 -13.82
N GLU A 36 -30.62 17.99 -12.90
CA GLU A 36 -29.42 18.83 -12.77
C GLU A 36 -28.21 17.91 -12.63
N GLY A 37 -27.30 17.99 -13.60
CA GLY A 37 -26.02 17.31 -13.54
C GLY A 37 -25.14 17.99 -12.51
N GLU A 38 -24.58 17.20 -11.59
CA GLU A 38 -23.48 17.63 -10.74
C GLU A 38 -22.29 18.07 -11.62
N PRO A 39 -21.60 19.17 -11.28
CA PRO A 39 -20.40 19.57 -12.00
C PRO A 39 -19.29 18.53 -11.79
N PRO A 40 -18.46 18.23 -12.80
CA PRO A 40 -17.31 17.36 -12.62
C PRO A 40 -16.33 18.00 -11.63
N ASP A 41 -15.90 17.19 -10.65
CA ASP A 41 -14.85 17.52 -9.71
C ASP A 41 -13.56 17.95 -10.44
N ASP A 42 -12.92 18.94 -9.85
CA ASP A 42 -11.76 19.68 -10.34
C ASP A 42 -10.67 18.79 -10.97
N ILE A 43 -10.38 19.08 -12.24
CA ILE A 43 -9.13 18.70 -12.91
C ILE A 43 -8.01 19.47 -12.21
N TYR A 44 -7.27 18.81 -11.33
CA TYR A 44 -5.96 19.28 -10.91
C TYR A 44 -5.02 19.27 -12.12
N THR A 45 -4.89 20.42 -12.78
CA THR A 45 -3.83 20.68 -13.74
C THR A 45 -2.57 21.00 -12.95
N GLY A 46 -1.65 20.04 -12.88
CA GLY A 46 -0.28 20.30 -12.43
C GLY A 46 0.37 21.36 -13.34
N PRO A 47 1.42 22.05 -12.87
CA PRO A 47 2.04 23.11 -13.64
C PRO A 47 2.82 22.53 -14.83
N GLU A 48 2.29 22.69 -16.03
CA GLU A 48 3.04 22.50 -17.27
C GLU A 48 3.85 23.76 -17.64
N ASP A 49 5.09 23.47 -18.04
CA ASP A 49 5.90 24.16 -19.04
C ASP A 49 6.51 25.54 -18.79
N LEU A 50 7.82 25.51 -18.45
CA LEU A 50 8.84 26.36 -19.06
C LEU A 50 10.16 25.58 -19.22
N ASN A 51 10.41 24.95 -20.37
CA ASN A 51 11.42 25.38 -21.35
C ASN A 51 11.66 24.35 -22.46
N ALA A 52 11.50 24.80 -23.70
CA ALA A 52 11.96 24.11 -24.89
C ALA A 52 13.44 24.42 -25.16
N SER A 53 14.21 23.44 -25.67
CA SER A 53 14.66 23.41 -27.07
C SER A 53 16.01 22.71 -27.32
N ASN A 54 16.00 21.97 -28.44
CA ASN A 54 17.08 21.70 -29.40
C ASN A 54 18.13 20.61 -29.13
N GLY A 55 18.22 19.68 -30.10
CA GLY A 55 19.45 18.91 -30.35
C GLY A 55 19.30 17.67 -31.23
N ASN A 56 19.23 17.87 -32.55
CA ASN A 56 19.15 16.84 -33.59
C ASN A 56 20.54 16.23 -33.92
N ALA A 57 20.56 15.05 -34.58
CA ALA A 57 21.66 14.37 -35.34
C ALA A 57 22.13 13.02 -34.72
N SER A 58 21.73 11.84 -35.22
CA SER A 58 22.04 11.14 -36.50
C SER A 58 23.27 10.21 -36.46
N SER A 59 23.00 8.94 -36.80
CA SER A 59 23.83 7.96 -37.53
C SER A 59 25.08 7.34 -36.88
N LEU A 60 25.10 6.00 -36.76
CA LEU A 60 25.81 5.07 -37.66
C LEU A 60 25.79 3.64 -37.08
N GLY A 61 25.34 2.67 -37.89
CA GLY A 61 25.32 1.26 -37.53
C GLY A 61 26.68 0.58 -37.66
N TRP A 62 26.86 -0.53 -36.94
CA TRP A 62 27.91 -1.52 -37.18
C TRP A 62 27.38 -2.94 -37.00
N LEU A 63 27.88 -3.81 -37.89
CA LEU A 63 27.52 -5.21 -38.08
C LEU A 63 28.05 -6.15 -36.99
N CYS A 64 27.32 -7.26 -36.84
CA CYS A 64 27.71 -8.63 -36.49
C CYS A 64 29.12 -8.89 -35.93
N GLY A 65 29.18 -9.48 -34.73
CA GLY A 65 30.31 -10.24 -34.22
C GLY A 65 29.84 -11.47 -33.46
N ALA A 66 29.95 -12.64 -34.08
CA ALA A 66 29.73 -13.93 -33.46
C ALA A 66 30.95 -14.36 -32.63
N GLY A 67 30.69 -14.96 -31.47
CA GLY A 67 31.44 -16.08 -30.88
C GLY A 67 32.76 -15.79 -30.17
N ALA A 68 32.83 -16.12 -28.89
CA ALA A 68 33.85 -17.01 -28.31
C ALA A 68 33.48 -17.34 -26.85
N THR A 69 32.96 -18.54 -26.63
CA THR A 69 33.06 -19.23 -25.33
C THR A 69 34.40 -19.95 -25.29
N ASP A 70 35.07 -19.93 -24.13
CA ASP A 70 36.20 -20.82 -23.89
C ASP A 70 35.75 -22.17 -23.31
N ALA A 71 36.63 -23.16 -23.42
CA ALA A 71 36.31 -24.57 -23.27
C ALA A 71 36.34 -25.09 -21.81
N TYR A 72 36.31 -24.22 -20.79
CA TYR A 72 36.50 -24.64 -19.39
C TYR A 72 35.63 -23.98 -18.31
N GLY A 73 34.59 -23.23 -18.66
CA GLY A 73 33.42 -23.03 -17.78
C GLY A 73 33.69 -22.59 -16.33
N ASN A 74 34.71 -21.74 -16.09
CA ASN A 74 35.00 -21.20 -14.76
C ASN A 74 34.74 -19.69 -14.72
N TYR A 75 33.83 -19.31 -13.84
CA TYR A 75 33.50 -17.93 -13.50
C TYR A 75 34.66 -17.32 -12.70
N SER A 76 35.22 -16.20 -13.17
CA SER A 76 36.22 -15.41 -12.46
C SER A 76 35.60 -14.05 -12.12
N PRO A 77 35.26 -13.76 -10.86
CA PRO A 77 34.71 -12.48 -10.47
C PRO A 77 35.86 -11.63 -9.94
N ASP A 78 36.60 -10.96 -10.82
CA ASP A 78 37.58 -9.94 -10.41
C ASP A 78 37.88 -9.01 -11.58
N SER A 79 37.12 -7.91 -11.70
CA SER A 79 37.63 -6.58 -12.03
C SER A 79 36.48 -5.58 -12.16
N TYR A 80 36.15 -4.89 -11.07
CA TYR A 80 35.66 -3.51 -11.16
C TYR A 80 36.49 -2.67 -10.20
N ALA A 81 37.13 -1.65 -10.78
CA ALA A 81 38.03 -0.73 -10.12
C ALA A 81 37.26 0.45 -9.50
N ASP A 82 37.70 0.82 -8.30
CA ASP A 82 37.67 2.13 -7.65
C ASP A 82 36.51 3.08 -7.96
N TYR A 83 35.45 2.96 -7.17
CA TYR A 83 34.81 4.13 -6.56
C TYR A 83 34.82 3.92 -5.04
N ASP A 84 35.60 4.74 -4.35
CA ASP A 84 35.74 4.78 -2.90
C ASP A 84 34.51 5.48 -2.30
N TYR A 85 33.38 4.79 -2.31
CA TYR A 85 32.35 5.01 -1.30
C TYR A 85 32.71 4.07 -0.16
N GLU A 86 32.95 4.62 1.03
CA GLU A 86 32.84 3.85 2.28
C GLU A 86 31.37 3.44 2.43
N LEU A 87 30.92 2.49 1.60
CA LEU A 87 29.75 1.67 1.86
C LEU A 87 30.07 0.99 3.19
N ALA A 88 29.36 1.44 4.24
CA ALA A 88 29.21 0.65 5.43
C ALA A 88 28.73 -0.73 4.99
N ASN A 89 29.64 -1.69 4.89
CA ASN A 89 29.33 -3.10 4.81
C ASN A 89 28.66 -3.48 6.14
N SER A 90 27.40 -3.13 6.35
CA SER A 90 26.65 -3.66 7.48
C SER A 90 26.06 -5.00 7.07
N SER A 91 26.86 -6.05 7.30
CA SER A 91 26.37 -7.40 7.61
C SER A 91 25.55 -7.45 8.92
N ASP A 92 25.10 -6.30 9.39
CA ASP A 92 24.53 -6.12 10.72
C ASP A 92 23.03 -6.33 10.54
N GLY A 93 22.54 -7.43 11.12
CA GLY A 93 21.11 -7.73 11.17
C GLY A 93 20.34 -6.69 11.99
N PRO A 94 19.25 -7.06 12.66
CA PRO A 94 18.46 -6.08 13.39
C PRO A 94 19.29 -5.39 14.47
N THR A 95 19.13 -4.08 14.59
CA THR A 95 19.68 -3.26 15.67
C THR A 95 18.70 -3.18 16.84
N ASP A 96 19.24 -3.07 18.06
CA ASP A 96 18.43 -2.84 19.28
C ASP A 96 17.72 -1.47 19.23
N GLU A 97 18.35 -0.50 18.58
CA GLU A 97 17.81 0.84 18.31
C GLU A 97 17.08 0.87 16.96
N ARG A 98 16.05 1.70 16.85
CA ARG A 98 15.31 1.95 15.61
C ARG A 98 15.84 3.21 14.93
N TYR A 99 15.68 3.26 13.61
CA TYR A 99 16.09 4.36 12.77
C TYR A 99 14.89 4.92 12.01
N VAL A 100 14.95 6.21 11.72
CA VAL A 100 13.95 6.98 10.97
C VAL A 100 14.63 7.59 9.75
N ASN A 101 13.95 7.54 8.61
CA ASN A 101 14.30 8.26 7.39
C ASN A 101 13.16 9.20 7.04
N VAL A 102 13.49 10.46 6.69
CA VAL A 102 12.50 11.36 6.08
C VAL A 102 12.40 10.97 4.61
N TYR A 103 11.29 10.35 4.23
CA TYR A 103 11.15 9.79 2.90
C TYR A 103 11.09 10.90 1.83
N GLU A 104 12.09 10.90 0.95
CA GLU A 104 12.18 11.77 -0.22
C GLU A 104 12.24 10.90 -1.49
N PRO A 105 11.21 10.95 -2.37
CA PRO A 105 11.18 10.09 -3.56
C PRO A 105 12.41 10.26 -4.44
N GLY A 106 13.08 9.14 -4.75
CA GLY A 106 14.23 9.09 -5.64
C GLY A 106 15.58 9.36 -4.96
N GLU A 107 15.61 9.75 -3.69
CA GLU A 107 16.83 9.90 -2.92
C GLU A 107 17.11 8.63 -2.10
N PRO A 108 18.39 8.27 -1.89
CA PRO A 108 18.74 7.17 -0.98
C PRO A 108 18.34 7.54 0.46
N PRO A 109 17.95 6.55 1.29
CA PRO A 109 17.51 6.84 2.65
C PRO A 109 18.67 7.34 3.53
N GLU A 110 18.41 8.39 4.31
CA GLU A 110 19.30 8.88 5.36
C GLU A 110 18.76 8.43 6.72
N TRP A 111 19.26 7.30 7.21
CA TRP A 111 18.81 6.72 8.48
C TRP A 111 19.40 7.45 9.69
N ILE A 112 18.53 8.06 10.48
CA ILE A 112 18.87 8.74 11.74
C ILE A 112 18.37 7.87 12.90
N PRO A 113 19.17 7.63 13.96
CA PRO A 113 18.66 6.96 15.16
C PRO A 113 17.39 7.65 15.68
N GLU A 114 16.33 6.89 15.95
CA GLU A 114 15.04 7.44 16.38
C GLU A 114 15.16 8.22 17.69
N SER A 115 16.12 7.85 18.55
CA SER A 115 16.42 8.58 19.79
C SER A 115 17.00 9.98 19.58
N GLU A 116 17.57 10.25 18.41
CA GLU A 116 18.10 11.55 17.99
C GLU A 116 17.11 12.33 17.12
N PHE A 117 16.06 11.66 16.63
CA PHE A 117 15.06 12.25 15.76
C PHE A 117 14.04 13.09 16.56
N SER A 118 13.69 14.28 16.07
CA SER A 118 12.69 15.15 16.68
C SER A 118 11.63 15.57 15.66
N MET A 119 10.38 15.21 15.95
CA MET A 119 9.19 15.59 15.15
C MET A 119 8.93 17.10 15.14
N GLU A 120 9.45 17.87 16.11
CA GLU A 120 9.27 19.34 16.12
C GLU A 120 9.96 20.04 14.95
N ASN A 121 11.06 19.45 14.46
CA ASN A 121 11.88 19.98 13.37
C ASN A 121 11.41 19.51 11.99
N HIS A 122 10.55 18.49 11.92
CA HIS A 122 10.15 17.84 10.67
C HIS A 122 8.62 17.90 10.55
N ARG A 123 8.13 18.96 9.89
CA ARG A 123 6.73 19.39 10.03
C ARG A 123 5.73 18.72 9.09
N ALA A 124 6.19 18.14 7.99
CA ALA A 124 5.33 17.46 7.02
C ALA A 124 6.13 16.45 6.21
N GLY A 125 5.55 15.27 5.98
CA GLY A 125 6.18 14.25 5.15
C GLY A 125 5.68 12.85 5.43
N THR A 126 6.44 11.89 4.93
CA THR A 126 6.33 10.48 5.27
C THR A 126 7.64 10.08 5.94
N TYR A 127 7.56 9.36 7.04
CA TYR A 127 8.75 8.89 7.76
C TYR A 127 8.80 7.39 7.68
N GLU A 128 9.84 6.88 7.06
CA GLU A 128 10.15 5.46 7.03
C GLU A 128 10.89 5.06 8.30
N VAL A 129 10.71 3.82 8.71
CA VAL A 129 11.33 3.29 9.91
C VAL A 129 11.85 1.87 9.75
N THR A 130 12.97 1.61 10.43
CA THR A 130 13.65 0.32 10.32
C THR A 130 14.53 0.03 11.53
N ARG A 131 14.71 -1.26 11.83
CA ARG A 131 15.78 -1.81 12.68
C ARG A 131 16.92 -2.39 11.84
N TYR A 132 16.87 -2.23 10.52
CA TYR A 132 17.87 -2.76 9.58
C TYR A 132 18.45 -1.62 8.73
N PRO A 133 19.03 -0.57 9.36
CA PRO A 133 19.58 0.55 8.60
C PRO A 133 20.73 0.05 7.72
N ASN A 134 20.65 0.32 6.42
CA ASN A 134 21.66 -0.04 5.41
C ASN A 134 21.94 -1.55 5.25
N ALA A 135 21.19 -2.43 5.92
CA ALA A 135 21.43 -3.86 5.83
C ALA A 135 20.98 -4.41 4.47
N GLU A 136 21.85 -5.16 3.81
CA GLU A 136 21.50 -5.91 2.61
C GLU A 136 20.56 -7.08 2.98
N PRO A 137 19.50 -7.35 2.20
CA PRO A 137 18.58 -8.43 2.51
C PRO A 137 19.24 -9.80 2.38
N THR A 138 19.05 -10.64 3.40
CA THR A 138 19.48 -12.04 3.37
C THR A 138 18.53 -12.90 2.52
N GLN A 139 18.91 -14.14 2.25
CA GLN A 139 18.00 -15.08 1.57
C GLN A 139 16.76 -15.39 2.42
N GLU A 140 16.87 -15.38 3.75
CA GLU A 140 15.74 -15.58 4.65
C GLU A 140 14.76 -14.40 4.58
N ASP A 141 15.28 -13.18 4.52
CA ASP A 141 14.51 -11.95 4.32
C ASP A 141 13.74 -12.00 2.99
N LEU A 142 14.43 -12.35 1.90
CA LEU A 142 13.81 -12.50 0.58
C LEU A 142 12.71 -13.56 0.57
N ASP A 143 12.93 -14.70 1.23
CA ASP A 143 11.94 -15.76 1.31
C ASP A 143 10.73 -15.37 2.18
N ALA A 144 10.94 -14.58 3.23
CA ALA A 144 9.87 -14.07 4.09
C ALA A 144 9.06 -12.96 3.42
N ALA A 145 9.74 -12.00 2.78
CA ALA A 145 9.13 -10.99 1.93
C ALA A 145 8.29 -11.62 0.81
N TRP A 146 8.82 -12.65 0.14
CA TRP A 146 8.08 -13.41 -0.87
C TRP A 146 6.83 -14.07 -0.28
N ARG A 147 6.91 -14.70 0.90
CA ARG A 147 5.74 -15.31 1.55
C ARG A 147 4.65 -14.28 1.83
N LEU A 148 5.00 -13.09 2.32
CA LEU A 148 4.05 -12.01 2.54
C LEU A 148 3.39 -11.60 1.21
N TYR A 149 4.17 -11.17 0.22
CA TYR A 149 3.67 -10.80 -1.11
C TYR A 149 2.75 -11.87 -1.71
N ASN A 150 3.21 -13.12 -1.71
CA ASN A 150 2.51 -14.25 -2.31
C ASN A 150 1.16 -14.50 -1.64
N ARG A 151 1.11 -14.44 -0.30
CA ARG A 151 -0.15 -14.65 0.44
C ARG A 151 -1.10 -13.48 0.25
N SER A 152 -0.61 -12.24 0.20
CA SER A 152 -1.44 -11.07 -0.09
C SER A 152 -2.05 -11.15 -1.49
N PHE A 153 -1.25 -11.52 -2.50
CA PHE A 153 -1.73 -11.68 -3.87
C PHE A 153 -2.78 -12.81 -3.98
N GLU A 154 -2.53 -13.97 -3.38
CA GLU A 154 -3.51 -15.06 -3.39
C GLU A 154 -4.79 -14.69 -2.65
N ALA A 155 -4.71 -13.96 -1.54
CA ALA A 155 -5.90 -13.45 -0.85
C ALA A 155 -6.72 -12.50 -1.75
N ALA A 156 -6.08 -11.57 -2.46
CA ALA A 156 -6.76 -10.71 -3.42
C ALA A 156 -7.49 -11.52 -4.50
N LYS A 157 -6.84 -12.57 -5.00
CA LYS A 157 -7.41 -13.45 -6.02
C LYS A 157 -8.58 -14.29 -5.50
N GLU A 158 -8.42 -14.89 -4.32
CA GLU A 158 -9.42 -15.78 -3.72
C GLU A 158 -10.71 -15.04 -3.37
N ASN A 159 -10.62 -13.78 -2.94
CA ASN A 159 -11.76 -12.93 -2.63
C ASN A 159 -12.24 -12.07 -3.83
N GLY A 160 -11.64 -12.23 -5.01
CA GLY A 160 -12.07 -11.50 -6.21
C GLY A 160 -11.76 -10.00 -6.22
N TRP A 161 -10.92 -9.49 -5.32
CA TRP A 161 -10.65 -8.05 -5.16
C TRP A 161 -9.93 -7.40 -6.36
N PHE A 162 -9.43 -8.15 -7.34
CA PHE A 162 -9.02 -7.55 -8.61
C PHE A 162 -10.20 -6.91 -9.35
N GLU A 163 -11.41 -7.44 -9.14
CA GLU A 163 -12.65 -6.81 -9.55
C GLU A 163 -13.09 -5.79 -8.48
N PHE A 164 -13.00 -4.52 -8.81
CA PHE A 164 -13.24 -3.43 -7.86
C PHE A 164 -14.63 -3.45 -7.19
N GLU A 165 -15.66 -3.96 -7.88
CA GLU A 165 -17.01 -4.08 -7.31
C GLU A 165 -17.07 -5.13 -6.19
N GLU A 166 -16.37 -6.27 -6.34
CA GLU A 166 -16.32 -7.34 -5.33
C GLU A 166 -15.68 -6.83 -4.03
N ALA A 167 -14.62 -6.02 -4.14
CA ALA A 167 -14.02 -5.39 -2.96
C ALA A 167 -14.99 -4.47 -2.21
N LYS A 168 -15.86 -3.73 -2.91
CA LYS A 168 -16.88 -2.91 -2.23
C LYS A 168 -17.95 -3.76 -1.56
N GLU A 169 -18.34 -4.86 -2.19
CA GLU A 169 -19.28 -5.83 -1.59
C GLU A 169 -18.70 -6.47 -0.31
N ASP A 170 -17.38 -6.67 -0.28
CA ASP A 170 -16.62 -7.11 0.89
C ASP A 170 -16.33 -6.00 1.92
N GLY A 171 -16.95 -4.83 1.78
CA GLY A 171 -16.93 -3.77 2.78
C GLY A 171 -15.77 -2.78 2.67
N TYR A 172 -14.96 -2.82 1.61
CA TYR A 172 -13.96 -1.79 1.36
C TYR A 172 -14.62 -0.51 0.81
N SER A 173 -14.50 0.59 1.54
CA SER A 173 -15.05 1.89 1.15
C SER A 173 -13.95 2.94 1.00
N LYS A 174 -14.25 4.01 0.25
CA LYS A 174 -13.32 5.12 0.09
C LYS A 174 -13.33 5.97 1.37
N GLU A 175 -12.33 5.77 2.20
CA GLU A 175 -12.11 6.56 3.40
C GLU A 175 -10.85 7.41 3.23
N GLY A 176 -11.01 8.73 3.18
CA GLY A 176 -9.88 9.66 3.14
C GLY A 176 -9.10 9.69 1.81
N ALA A 177 -7.84 9.24 1.84
CA ALA A 177 -6.85 9.46 0.78
C ALA A 177 -7.28 8.86 -0.57
N HIS A 178 -6.97 9.54 -1.67
CA HIS A 178 -7.61 9.31 -2.98
C HIS A 178 -7.56 7.87 -3.53
N ARG A 179 -6.62 7.03 -3.08
CA ARG A 179 -6.35 5.68 -3.62
C ARG A 179 -6.50 4.55 -2.60
N HIS A 180 -6.73 4.86 -1.33
CA HIS A 180 -6.91 3.86 -0.28
C HIS A 180 -8.40 3.56 -0.10
N TRP A 181 -8.71 2.27 -0.08
CA TRP A 181 -10.04 1.74 0.19
C TRP A 181 -9.94 0.91 1.45
N SER A 182 -10.54 1.39 2.53
CA SER A 182 -10.38 0.85 3.87
C SER A 182 -11.53 -0.09 4.21
N ASN A 183 -11.23 -1.15 4.94
CA ASN A 183 -12.25 -1.95 5.62
C ASN A 183 -12.17 -1.66 7.13
N VAL A 184 -13.22 -1.02 7.66
CA VAL A 184 -13.27 -0.53 9.05
C VAL A 184 -13.29 -1.68 10.07
N GLU A 185 -13.88 -2.82 9.71
CA GLU A 185 -13.85 -4.01 10.56
C GLU A 185 -12.41 -4.53 10.66
N ASN A 186 -11.70 -4.64 9.54
CA ASN A 186 -10.30 -5.09 9.54
C ASN A 186 -9.41 -4.14 10.36
N ILE A 187 -9.56 -2.82 10.16
CA ILE A 187 -8.82 -1.81 10.91
C ILE A 187 -8.99 -1.93 12.43
N SER A 188 -10.19 -2.29 12.91
CA SER A 188 -10.50 -2.40 14.34
C SER A 188 -10.10 -3.75 14.95
N MET A 189 -9.98 -4.80 14.14
CA MET A 189 -9.71 -6.16 14.62
C MET A 189 -8.26 -6.39 15.07
N HIS A 190 -7.28 -5.66 14.53
CA HIS A 190 -5.85 -6.00 14.68
C HIS A 190 -5.16 -5.48 15.95
N ALA A 191 -5.87 -5.25 17.05
CA ALA A 191 -5.33 -4.67 18.29
C ALA A 191 -4.05 -5.35 18.82
N GLU A 192 -3.81 -6.63 18.51
CA GLU A 192 -2.61 -7.37 18.97
C GLU A 192 -2.02 -8.36 17.95
N GLU A 193 -2.59 -8.49 16.74
CA GLU A 193 -2.22 -9.56 15.80
C GLU A 193 -1.17 -9.14 14.75
N ASP A 194 -0.39 -10.13 14.30
CA ASP A 194 0.57 -10.01 13.19
C ASP A 194 -0.13 -9.64 11.86
N ILE A 195 0.64 -9.29 10.83
CA ILE A 195 0.10 -9.04 9.48
C ILE A 195 -0.72 -10.26 9.00
N ILE A 196 -2.00 -10.08 8.69
CA ILE A 196 -2.88 -11.14 8.18
C ILE A 196 -3.21 -10.91 6.70
N PRO A 197 -2.57 -11.63 5.75
CA PRO A 197 -2.76 -11.33 4.35
C PRO A 197 -4.17 -11.50 3.80
N GLY A 198 -4.98 -12.35 4.42
CA GLY A 198 -6.39 -12.59 4.05
C GLY A 198 -7.37 -11.51 4.52
N ILE A 199 -6.92 -10.58 5.37
CA ILE A 199 -7.76 -9.57 6.03
C ILE A 199 -6.99 -8.24 6.03
N PRO A 200 -6.56 -7.69 4.87
CA PRO A 200 -5.83 -6.44 4.85
C PRO A 200 -6.74 -5.28 5.29
N GLU A 201 -6.17 -4.29 5.98
CA GLU A 201 -6.92 -3.12 6.43
C GLU A 201 -7.30 -2.22 5.24
N ASN A 202 -6.43 -2.17 4.23
CA ASN A 202 -6.63 -1.32 3.05
C ASN A 202 -6.23 -2.00 1.75
N LEU A 203 -7.04 -1.73 0.72
CA LEU A 203 -6.73 -1.99 -0.68
C LEU A 203 -6.29 -0.69 -1.36
N VAL A 204 -5.35 -0.80 -2.29
CA VAL A 204 -4.81 0.34 -3.04
C VAL A 204 -5.26 0.25 -4.49
N TYR A 205 -6.17 1.13 -4.90
CA TYR A 205 -6.67 1.19 -6.28
C TYR A 205 -6.19 2.42 -7.04
N TYR A 206 -5.81 2.20 -8.29
CA TYR A 206 -5.53 3.26 -9.25
C TYR A 206 -6.60 3.29 -10.32
N GLN A 207 -6.78 4.46 -10.96
CA GLN A 207 -7.56 4.53 -12.19
C GLN A 207 -6.82 3.77 -13.29
N ASP A 208 -7.53 2.93 -14.02
CA ASP A 208 -7.00 2.28 -15.22
C ASP A 208 -6.63 3.37 -16.26
N PRO A 209 -5.37 3.45 -16.72
CA PRO A 209 -4.99 4.42 -17.75
C PRO A 209 -5.61 4.16 -19.12
N ASP A 210 -5.98 2.91 -19.41
CA ASP A 210 -6.49 2.48 -20.72
C ASP A 210 -8.02 2.29 -20.73
N GLY A 211 -8.70 2.55 -19.59
CA GLY A 211 -10.11 2.26 -19.40
C GLY A 211 -10.80 3.07 -18.30
N GLU A 212 -12.05 2.74 -18.04
CA GLU A 212 -12.86 3.40 -16.99
C GLU A 212 -12.76 2.67 -15.62
N GLY A 213 -12.13 1.49 -15.60
CA GLY A 213 -12.01 0.63 -14.42
C GLY A 213 -10.99 1.10 -13.38
N LYS A 214 -10.84 0.29 -12.33
CA LYS A 214 -9.79 0.45 -11.33
C LYS A 214 -8.88 -0.76 -11.33
N ILE A 215 -7.60 -0.52 -11.06
CA ILE A 215 -6.58 -1.55 -10.95
C ILE A 215 -6.20 -1.68 -9.48
N LEU A 216 -6.33 -2.89 -8.93
CA LEU A 216 -5.80 -3.20 -7.61
C LEU A 216 -4.27 -3.26 -7.69
N ALA A 217 -3.62 -2.18 -7.27
CA ALA A 217 -2.17 -2.05 -7.34
C ALA A 217 -1.45 -2.72 -6.17
N GLY A 218 -2.13 -2.90 -5.03
CA GLY A 218 -1.53 -3.49 -3.85
C GLY A 218 -2.42 -3.42 -2.62
N PHE A 219 -1.87 -3.84 -1.49
CA PHE A 219 -2.45 -3.66 -0.16
C PHE A 219 -1.67 -2.62 0.63
N MET A 220 -2.30 -2.08 1.67
CA MET A 220 -1.61 -1.37 2.75
C MET A 220 -2.05 -1.97 4.08
N TYR A 221 -1.07 -2.48 4.82
CA TYR A 221 -1.28 -2.95 6.19
C TYR A 221 -1.15 -1.81 7.19
N HIS A 222 -1.91 -1.88 8.28
CA HIS A 222 -1.84 -0.92 9.37
C HIS A 222 -1.56 -1.61 10.70
N LYS A 223 -0.76 -0.95 11.54
CA LYS A 223 -0.82 -1.19 12.97
C LYS A 223 -2.06 -0.53 13.59
N PRO A 224 -2.55 -1.01 14.75
CA PRO A 224 -3.77 -0.52 15.36
C PRO A 224 -3.82 1.00 15.43
N ILE A 225 -4.97 1.59 15.12
CA ILE A 225 -5.13 3.04 15.13
C ILE A 225 -4.81 3.58 16.51
N GLY A 226 -3.94 4.59 16.56
CA GLY A 226 -3.56 5.21 17.83
C GLY A 226 -2.68 4.36 18.71
N SER A 227 -2.01 3.34 18.16
CA SER A 227 -0.98 2.59 18.86
C SER A 227 0.43 3.02 18.44
N ASP A 228 1.39 2.89 19.38
CA ASP A 228 2.83 2.97 19.10
C ASP A 228 3.45 1.59 18.85
N VAL A 229 2.62 0.61 18.52
CA VAL A 229 3.08 -0.74 18.21
C VAL A 229 3.90 -0.68 16.94
N GLU A 230 5.14 -1.16 17.03
CA GLU A 230 6.05 -1.21 15.89
C GLU A 230 5.58 -2.26 14.86
N GLY A 231 5.74 -1.90 13.59
CA GLY A 231 5.64 -2.76 12.43
C GLY A 231 6.59 -3.95 12.49
N GLU A 232 6.09 -5.16 12.23
CA GLU A 232 6.98 -6.32 12.06
C GLU A 232 7.70 -6.23 10.71
N GLN A 233 9.03 -6.25 10.72
CA GLN A 233 9.84 -6.26 9.50
C GLN A 233 10.10 -7.70 9.05
N VAL A 234 9.03 -8.39 8.62
CA VAL A 234 9.07 -9.82 8.27
C VAL A 234 10.12 -10.17 7.22
N GLY A 235 10.44 -9.25 6.31
CA GLY A 235 11.47 -9.38 5.28
C GLY A 235 12.70 -8.51 5.54
N GLY A 236 13.02 -8.24 6.81
CA GLY A 236 14.18 -7.45 7.21
C GLY A 236 14.14 -6.05 6.61
N SER A 237 15.24 -5.64 5.96
CA SER A 237 15.36 -4.33 5.30
C SER A 237 14.42 -4.12 4.11
N LEU A 238 13.78 -5.17 3.58
CA LEU A 238 12.83 -5.05 2.46
C LEU A 238 11.45 -4.56 2.90
N THR A 239 11.03 -4.86 4.13
CA THR A 239 9.68 -4.56 4.63
C THR A 239 9.74 -3.33 5.52
N VAL A 240 9.82 -2.16 4.88
CA VAL A 240 9.91 -0.87 5.54
C VAL A 240 8.51 -0.40 5.91
N TRP A 241 8.31 -0.05 7.17
CA TRP A 241 7.10 0.59 7.64
C TRP A 241 7.27 2.11 7.58
N HIS A 242 6.16 2.83 7.49
CA HIS A 242 6.19 4.28 7.55
C HIS A 242 5.02 4.83 8.37
N TYR A 243 5.15 6.07 8.82
CA TYR A 243 4.06 6.83 9.41
C TYR A 243 4.05 8.24 8.86
N HIS A 244 2.93 8.94 9.07
CA HIS A 244 2.82 10.36 8.80
C HIS A 244 2.80 11.13 10.12
N PRO A 245 3.34 12.37 10.18
CA PRO A 245 3.08 13.24 11.30
C PRO A 245 1.58 13.54 11.36
N GLN A 246 1.01 13.60 12.56
CA GLN A 246 -0.42 13.86 12.77
C GLN A 246 -0.86 15.19 12.15
N ARG A 247 0.05 16.16 12.06
CA ARG A 247 -0.18 17.46 11.42
C ARG A 247 -0.44 17.38 9.92
N THR A 248 0.06 16.35 9.24
CA THR A 248 -0.23 16.11 7.81
C THR A 248 -1.31 15.06 7.61
N ALA A 249 -1.47 14.18 8.59
CA ALA A 249 -2.44 13.12 8.49
C ALA A 249 -3.85 13.61 8.82
N ARG A 250 -4.81 13.32 7.95
CA ARG A 250 -6.23 13.67 8.14
C ARG A 250 -6.95 12.74 9.12
N TYR A 251 -6.23 12.02 10.01
CA TYR A 251 -6.83 11.07 10.95
C TYR A 251 -8.00 11.66 11.76
N PRO A 252 -7.88 12.88 12.31
CA PRO A 252 -9.01 13.48 13.01
C PRO A 252 -10.16 13.83 12.07
N GLU A 253 -9.93 14.20 10.81
CA GLU A 253 -11.00 14.46 9.85
C GLU A 253 -11.72 13.19 9.43
N TYR A 254 -10.98 12.11 9.15
CA TYR A 254 -11.55 10.80 8.82
C TYR A 254 -12.39 10.27 9.98
N MET A 255 -11.84 10.26 11.21
CA MET A 255 -12.59 9.82 12.39
C MET A 255 -13.79 10.72 12.66
N ARG A 256 -13.64 12.06 12.58
CA ARG A 256 -14.79 12.98 12.70
C ARG A 256 -15.85 12.72 11.64
N ARG A 257 -15.47 12.43 10.39
CA ARG A 257 -16.40 12.12 9.31
C ARG A 257 -17.12 10.81 9.57
N TRP A 258 -16.40 9.77 10.00
CA TRP A 258 -16.98 8.47 10.31
C TRP A 258 -17.95 8.55 11.49
N VAL A 259 -17.58 9.26 12.57
CA VAL A 259 -18.49 9.61 13.67
C VAL A 259 -19.71 10.35 13.14
N SER A 260 -19.51 11.38 12.31
CA SER A 260 -20.60 12.22 11.79
C SER A 260 -21.52 11.50 10.80
N SER A 261 -21.05 10.44 10.14
CA SER A 261 -21.86 9.60 9.25
C SER A 261 -22.60 8.49 9.97
N ASN A 262 -22.26 8.23 11.23
CA ASN A 262 -22.90 7.23 12.08
C ASN A 262 -23.58 7.96 13.25
N ASP A 263 -24.84 8.36 13.05
CA ASP A 263 -25.64 9.14 14.02
C ASP A 263 -25.70 8.50 15.43
N ASP A 264 -25.40 7.20 15.54
CA ASP A 264 -25.45 6.41 16.77
C ASP A 264 -24.08 6.25 17.47
N LEU A 265 -22.97 6.75 16.91
CA LEU A 265 -21.64 6.61 17.51
C LEU A 265 -21.13 7.93 18.09
N THR A 266 -20.76 7.90 19.37
CA THR A 266 -19.95 8.92 20.03
C THR A 266 -18.47 8.73 19.72
N GLY A 267 -17.65 9.77 19.89
CA GLY A 267 -16.19 9.65 19.73
C GLY A 267 -15.58 8.58 20.65
N GLU A 268 -16.10 8.44 21.87
CA GLU A 268 -15.71 7.39 22.82
C GLU A 268 -16.05 5.99 22.28
N GLU A 269 -17.23 5.79 21.70
CA GLU A 269 -17.61 4.52 21.07
C GLU A 269 -16.74 4.19 19.86
N VAL A 270 -16.27 5.21 19.12
CA VAL A 270 -15.32 5.02 18.01
C VAL A 270 -13.96 4.54 18.52
N PHE A 271 -13.40 5.17 19.55
CA PHE A 271 -12.11 4.72 20.09
C PHE A 271 -12.21 3.36 20.77
N ASN A 272 -13.29 3.10 21.51
CA ASN A 272 -13.59 1.75 22.02
C ASN A 272 -13.69 0.71 20.91
N TYR A 273 -14.34 1.05 19.79
CA TYR A 273 -14.45 0.17 18.64
C TYR A 273 -13.08 -0.08 17.99
N LEU A 274 -12.26 0.97 17.86
CA LEU A 274 -10.90 0.88 17.33
C LEU A 274 -9.88 0.26 18.29
N GLY A 275 -10.29 -0.13 19.51
CA GLY A 275 -9.40 -0.66 20.54
C GLY A 275 -8.38 0.36 21.05
N ALA A 276 -8.67 1.65 20.88
CA ALA A 276 -7.79 2.74 21.27
C ALA A 276 -8.26 3.34 22.60
N ASP A 277 -7.32 3.54 23.53
CA ASP A 277 -7.59 4.05 24.88
C ASP A 277 -7.60 5.59 24.89
N PHE A 278 -8.56 6.20 24.19
CA PHE A 278 -8.77 7.65 24.17
C PHE A 278 -10.23 7.98 24.49
N GLU A 279 -10.46 8.96 25.37
CA GLU A 279 -11.78 9.45 25.75
C GLU A 279 -12.35 10.41 24.69
N SER A 280 -11.51 11.01 23.82
CA SER A 280 -11.94 11.97 22.79
C SER A 280 -10.95 12.16 21.64
N ILE A 281 -11.42 12.76 20.54
CA ILE A 281 -10.57 13.13 19.40
C ILE A 281 -9.57 14.21 19.81
N GLU A 282 -9.95 15.12 20.70
CA GLU A 282 -9.08 16.18 21.24
C GLU A 282 -7.93 15.60 22.07
N GLU A 283 -8.19 14.54 22.84
CA GLU A 283 -7.15 13.81 23.57
C GLU A 283 -6.21 13.09 22.60
N TYR A 284 -6.75 12.36 21.63
CA TYR A 284 -5.98 11.72 20.57
C TYR A 284 -5.09 12.74 19.82
N GLU A 285 -5.60 13.91 19.46
CA GLU A 285 -4.86 14.99 18.80
C GLU A 285 -3.75 15.59 19.68
N LYS A 286 -3.92 15.57 21.01
CA LYS A 286 -2.95 16.13 21.96
C LYS A 286 -1.83 15.16 22.31
N GLU A 287 -2.15 13.86 22.40
CA GLU A 287 -1.22 12.84 22.85
C GLU A 287 -0.39 12.22 21.73
N ARG A 288 -0.84 12.34 20.47
CA ARG A 288 -0.23 11.68 19.32
C ARG A 288 0.31 12.73 18.34
N ASP A 289 1.58 12.60 18.00
CA ASP A 289 2.25 13.44 16.99
C ASP A 289 2.43 12.72 15.65
N ARG A 290 2.07 11.43 15.56
CA ARG A 290 2.14 10.59 14.36
C ARG A 290 0.97 9.61 14.24
N THR A 291 0.74 9.16 13.01
CA THR A 291 -0.16 8.03 12.70
C THR A 291 0.41 6.72 13.19
N SER A 292 -0.43 5.69 13.23
CA SER A 292 0.05 4.31 13.29
C SER A 292 0.93 3.99 12.08
N GLU A 293 1.80 2.99 12.25
CA GLU A 293 2.67 2.52 11.18
C GLU A 293 1.88 1.79 10.09
N MET A 294 2.33 1.99 8.85
CA MET A 294 1.75 1.47 7.62
C MET A 294 2.82 0.80 6.76
N MET A 295 2.43 -0.23 6.02
CA MET A 295 3.32 -0.86 5.04
C MET A 295 2.55 -1.23 3.78
N HIS A 296 3.07 -0.83 2.62
CA HIS A 296 2.51 -1.22 1.33
C HIS A 296 3.01 -2.60 0.90
N VAL A 297 2.17 -3.34 0.17
CA VAL A 297 2.57 -4.52 -0.60
C VAL A 297 2.06 -4.34 -2.02
N TRP A 298 2.96 -4.04 -2.96
CA TRP A 298 2.63 -3.74 -4.35
C TRP A 298 2.54 -5.01 -5.20
N PHE A 299 1.42 -5.19 -5.90
CA PHE A 299 1.20 -6.23 -6.91
C PHE A 299 1.65 -5.80 -8.31
N VAL A 300 1.64 -4.50 -8.58
CA VAL A 300 2.22 -3.89 -9.77
C VAL A 300 3.71 -3.59 -9.58
N ARG A 301 4.44 -3.37 -10.67
CA ARG A 301 5.86 -3.01 -10.61
C ARG A 301 6.01 -1.57 -10.11
N HIS A 302 6.54 -1.41 -8.92
CA HIS A 302 6.90 -0.13 -8.32
C HIS A 302 8.41 0.12 -8.49
N PRO A 303 8.87 1.32 -8.90
CA PRO A 303 10.29 1.60 -9.14
C PRO A 303 11.17 1.38 -7.89
N GLU A 304 10.63 1.66 -6.71
CA GLU A 304 11.30 1.51 -5.43
C GLU A 304 11.09 0.12 -4.77
N GLY A 305 10.50 -0.85 -5.48
CA GLY A 305 10.38 -2.23 -4.99
C GLY A 305 9.01 -2.63 -4.43
N PRO A 306 8.84 -3.91 -4.04
CA PRO A 306 7.54 -4.50 -3.71
C PRO A 306 6.89 -3.94 -2.43
N PHE A 307 7.65 -3.25 -1.57
CA PHE A 307 7.16 -2.66 -0.32
C PHE A 307 7.41 -1.16 -0.25
N ALA A 308 7.55 -0.50 -1.39
CA ALA A 308 7.84 0.91 -1.47
C ALA A 308 6.82 1.78 -0.71
N THR A 309 7.33 2.82 -0.05
CA THR A 309 6.52 3.82 0.66
C THR A 309 5.75 4.74 -0.30
N SER A 310 6.34 5.06 -1.45
CA SER A 310 5.75 5.96 -2.44
C SER A 310 4.39 5.49 -2.94
N MET A 311 3.47 6.44 -3.13
CA MET A 311 2.24 6.23 -3.90
C MET A 311 2.41 6.60 -5.37
N SER A 312 3.64 6.72 -5.87
CA SER A 312 3.92 7.15 -7.25
C SER A 312 4.23 5.94 -8.12
N VAL A 313 3.19 5.31 -8.64
CA VAL A 313 3.32 4.21 -9.60
C VAL A 313 3.36 4.78 -11.03
N PRO A 314 4.37 4.46 -11.85
CA PRO A 314 4.41 4.85 -13.26
C PRO A 314 3.22 4.30 -14.03
N GLN A 315 2.65 5.09 -14.95
CA GLN A 315 1.49 4.68 -15.75
C GLN A 315 1.74 3.37 -16.51
N SER A 316 2.96 3.12 -17.00
CA SER A 316 3.35 1.88 -17.67
C SER A 316 3.26 0.63 -16.79
N SER A 317 3.25 0.80 -15.46
CA SER A 317 3.07 -0.28 -14.48
C SER A 317 1.61 -0.50 -14.08
N LEU A 318 0.73 0.46 -14.36
CA LEU A 318 -0.70 0.41 -14.04
C LEU A 318 -1.44 -0.41 -15.09
N LYS A 319 -1.30 -1.74 -14.97
CA LYS A 319 -2.06 -2.74 -15.70
C LYS A 319 -2.48 -3.84 -14.72
N GLU A 320 -3.41 -4.69 -15.14
CA GLU A 320 -3.82 -5.86 -14.37
C GLU A 320 -2.59 -6.64 -13.88
N PRO A 321 -2.40 -6.80 -12.56
CA PRO A 321 -1.17 -7.35 -12.02
C PRO A 321 -1.11 -8.86 -12.25
N GLU A 322 0.03 -9.32 -12.77
CA GLU A 322 0.34 -10.74 -12.88
C GLU A 322 1.18 -11.18 -11.68
N LYS A 323 0.78 -12.29 -11.06
CA LYS A 323 1.54 -12.87 -9.95
C LYS A 323 2.97 -13.18 -10.38
N MET A 324 3.96 -12.57 -9.71
CA MET A 324 5.36 -12.94 -9.88
C MET A 324 5.61 -14.36 -9.35
N ASN A 325 6.54 -15.10 -9.96
CA ASN A 325 7.11 -16.27 -9.28
C ASN A 325 8.23 -15.82 -8.32
N GLN A 326 8.59 -16.66 -7.34
CA GLN A 326 9.60 -16.32 -6.33
C GLN A 326 10.94 -15.87 -6.93
N LYS A 327 11.42 -16.51 -8.00
CA LYS A 327 12.69 -16.12 -8.64
C LYS A 327 12.62 -14.71 -9.22
N ARG A 328 11.50 -14.35 -9.87
CA ARG A 328 11.27 -13.00 -10.40
C ARG A 328 11.12 -11.98 -9.27
N PHE A 329 10.38 -12.33 -8.22
CA PHE A 329 10.23 -11.50 -7.03
C PHE A 329 11.58 -11.21 -6.36
N ASN A 330 12.39 -12.24 -6.09
CA ASN A 330 13.69 -12.05 -5.42
C ASN A 330 14.61 -11.14 -6.23
N ARG A 331 14.63 -11.27 -7.57
CA ARG A 331 15.39 -10.35 -8.43
C ARG A 331 14.85 -8.92 -8.33
N TYR A 332 13.54 -8.76 -8.37
CA TYR A 332 12.89 -7.45 -8.28
C TYR A 332 13.15 -6.77 -6.93
N ALA A 333 13.00 -7.51 -5.83
CA ALA A 333 13.24 -7.02 -4.48
C ALA A 333 14.71 -6.63 -4.25
N ALA A 334 15.66 -7.44 -4.72
CA ALA A 334 17.10 -7.17 -4.58
C ALA A 334 17.61 -6.00 -5.45
N GLN A 335 16.82 -5.54 -6.43
CA GLN A 335 17.17 -4.42 -7.32
C GLN A 335 16.46 -3.12 -6.94
N ALA A 336 15.58 -3.17 -5.94
CA ALA A 336 14.87 -2.00 -5.44
C ALA A 336 15.88 -0.97 -4.92
N GLY A 337 15.82 0.26 -5.42
CA GLY A 337 16.78 1.33 -5.08
C GLY A 337 17.94 1.52 -6.06
N GLU A 338 18.14 0.61 -7.03
CA GLU A 338 19.13 0.82 -8.12
C GLU A 338 18.54 1.53 -9.35
N SER A 339 17.49 2.35 -9.15
CA SER A 339 16.62 2.91 -10.20
C SER A 339 17.36 3.66 -11.31
N ASP A 340 18.57 4.19 -11.05
CA ASP A 340 19.41 4.86 -12.04
C ASP A 340 20.15 3.91 -13.03
N LYS A 341 20.14 2.59 -12.81
CA LYS A 341 20.92 1.64 -13.63
C LYS A 341 20.10 0.82 -14.62
N GLN A 342 18.77 0.90 -14.61
CA GLN A 342 17.93 0.12 -15.52
C GLN A 342 17.44 0.91 -16.73
N THR A 343 18.37 1.27 -17.61
CA THR A 343 18.06 1.29 -19.03
C THR A 343 18.13 -0.16 -19.54
N VAL A 344 16.99 -0.71 -19.95
CA VAL A 344 16.88 -1.90 -20.82
C VAL A 344 17.28 -3.24 -20.18
N LEU A 345 16.36 -3.84 -19.43
CA LEU A 345 16.20 -5.29 -19.42
C LEU A 345 14.82 -5.60 -20.00
N GLU A 346 14.77 -5.60 -21.34
CA GLU A 346 13.70 -6.21 -22.12
C GLU A 346 13.69 -7.72 -21.85
N GLU A 347 12.56 -8.24 -21.35
CA GLU A 347 12.21 -9.68 -21.42
C GLU A 347 11.49 -9.98 -22.74
#